data_AF-A0A1V3XIZ7-F1
#
_entry.id   AF-A0A1V3XIZ7-F1
#
_cell.length_a   1.000
_cell.length_b   1.000
_cell.length_c   1.000
_cell.angle_alpha   90.00
_cell.angle_beta   90.00
_cell.angle_gamma   90.00
#
_symmetry.space_group_name_H-M   'P 1'
#
loop_
_entity.id
_entity.type
_entity.pdbx_description
1 polymer ?
#
loop_
_entity_poly.entity_id
_entity_poly.type
_entity_poly.pdbx_seq_one_letter_code
_entity_poly.pdbx_strand_id
1 'polypeptide(L)'
;MHLTRIYTRTGDDGTTGLSDFSRVPKTDARLVAYADCDEANSAIGVAVALGNPDRQLTDVLRQIQNDLFDVGADLSTPLKKPAEDSSHHALRITQTYIDRLEKWCDTYNEALPALNSFVLPGGSPLSALLHVARTVVRRAERSAWPPLAPIRKGSASYRRST
;
A
#
# COMPACT_ATOMS: atom_id res chain seq x y z
N MET A 1 3.98 12.40 14.94
CA MET A 1 5.35 12.87 14.61
C MET A 1 5.30 14.37 14.31
N HIS A 2 6.32 15.12 14.71
CA HIS A 2 6.49 16.52 14.31
C HIS A 2 7.66 16.63 13.34
N LEU A 3 7.40 17.05 12.11
CA LEU A 3 8.42 17.29 11.08
C LEU A 3 9.00 18.69 11.25
N THR A 4 10.03 18.84 12.09
CA THR A 4 10.73 20.14 12.31
C THR A 4 11.99 20.30 11.46
N ARG A 5 12.67 19.20 11.13
CA ARG A 5 13.77 19.12 10.15
C ARG A 5 13.65 17.81 9.37
N ILE A 6 13.85 17.88 8.06
CA ILE A 6 13.68 16.73 7.17
C ILE A 6 14.87 15.76 7.23
N TYR A 7 16.09 16.25 7.51
CA TYR A 7 17.30 15.41 7.62
C TYR A 7 17.85 15.40 9.05
N THR A 8 18.18 14.21 9.55
CA THR A 8 18.73 13.98 10.90
C THR A 8 20.09 13.28 10.90
N ARG A 9 20.53 12.72 9.75
CA ARG A 9 21.71 11.85 9.58
C ARG A 9 21.70 10.55 10.39
N THR A 10 20.62 10.25 11.12
CA THR A 10 20.52 9.04 11.97
C THR A 10 20.45 7.73 11.18
N GLY A 11 20.21 7.79 9.86
CA GLY A 11 20.16 6.62 8.97
C GLY A 11 21.32 6.52 7.99
N ASP A 12 22.40 7.30 8.17
CA ASP A 12 23.57 7.29 7.29
C ASP A 12 24.38 5.99 7.42
N ASP A 13 24.19 5.25 8.53
CA ASP A 13 24.75 3.92 8.76
C ASP A 13 23.97 2.77 8.08
N GLY A 14 22.98 3.10 7.24
CA GLY A 14 22.17 2.12 6.52
C GLY A 14 20.99 1.57 7.32
N THR A 15 20.68 2.12 8.49
CA THR A 15 19.53 1.72 9.31
C THR A 15 18.46 2.81 9.39
N THR A 16 17.28 2.48 9.92
CA THR A 16 16.22 3.44 10.24
C THR A 16 15.36 2.93 11.40
N GLY A 17 14.51 3.81 11.95
CA GLY A 17 13.54 3.47 12.99
C GLY A 17 12.19 3.05 12.42
N LEU A 18 11.56 2.05 13.04
CA LEU A 18 10.14 1.73 12.92
C LEU A 18 9.29 2.66 13.80
N SER A 19 7.96 2.54 13.75
CA SER A 19 7.05 3.40 14.52
C SER A 19 7.18 3.21 16.05
N ASP A 20 7.68 2.06 16.49
CA ASP A 20 7.98 1.74 17.89
C ASP A 20 9.43 2.09 18.30
N PHE A 21 10.15 2.83 17.45
CA PHE A 21 11.55 3.23 17.61
C PHE A 21 12.58 2.09 17.55
N SER A 22 12.15 0.85 17.29
CA SER A 22 13.10 -0.23 16.99
C SER A 22 13.87 0.07 15.71
N ARG A 23 15.14 -0.34 15.65
CA ARG A 23 16.03 -0.07 14.52
C ARG A 23 16.16 -1.28 13.62
N VAL A 24 15.97 -1.06 12.32
CA VAL A 24 16.10 -2.09 11.28
C VAL A 24 17.02 -1.63 10.16
N PRO A 25 17.67 -2.55 9.42
CA PRO A 25 18.35 -2.19 8.17
C PRO A 25 17.38 -1.54 7.18
N LYS A 26 17.87 -0.63 6.33
CA LYS A 26 17.07 -0.02 5.25
C LYS A 26 16.56 -1.02 4.20
N THR A 27 17.04 -2.26 4.24
CA THR A 27 16.62 -3.38 3.39
C THR A 27 15.64 -4.32 4.08
N ASP A 28 15.18 -4.00 5.30
CA ASP A 28 14.20 -4.82 6.02
C ASP A 28 12.88 -4.92 5.22
N ALA A 29 12.30 -6.12 5.18
CA ALA A 29 11.10 -6.39 4.39
C ALA A 29 9.91 -5.50 4.80
N ARG A 30 9.76 -5.18 6.09
CA ARG A 30 8.67 -4.30 6.57
C ARG A 30 8.84 -2.89 6.02
N LEU A 31 10.08 -2.41 5.99
CA LEU A 31 10.42 -1.11 5.44
C LEU A 31 10.13 -1.05 3.96
N VAL A 32 10.58 -2.05 3.21
CA VAL A 32 10.29 -2.14 1.77
C VAL A 32 8.78 -2.10 1.53
N ALA A 33 7.98 -2.81 2.35
CA ALA A 33 6.54 -2.82 2.22
C ALA A 33 5.90 -1.43 2.39
N TYR A 34 6.16 -0.72 3.50
CA TYR A 34 5.55 0.61 3.69
C TYR A 34 6.17 1.70 2.79
N ALA A 35 7.42 1.53 2.34
CA ALA A 35 8.03 2.41 1.36
C ALA A 35 7.38 2.26 -0.03
N ASP A 36 7.05 1.02 -0.44
CA ASP A 36 6.30 0.80 -1.69
C ASP A 36 4.87 1.35 -1.59
N CYS A 37 4.25 1.37 -0.40
CA CYS A 37 2.97 2.05 -0.18
C CYS A 37 3.09 3.57 -0.39
N ASP A 38 4.19 4.19 0.05
CA ASP A 38 4.47 5.62 -0.19
C ASP A 38 4.67 5.92 -1.69
N GLU A 39 5.34 5.02 -2.42
CA GLU A 39 5.46 5.15 -3.87
C GLU A 39 4.11 5.00 -4.59
N ALA A 40 3.25 4.06 -4.14
CA ALA A 40 1.89 3.93 -4.64
C ALA A 40 1.06 5.19 -4.37
N ASN A 41 1.20 5.76 -3.17
CA ASN A 41 0.53 6.99 -2.78
C ASN A 41 0.96 8.17 -3.67
N SER A 42 2.27 8.27 -3.94
CA SER A 42 2.85 9.26 -4.84
C SER A 42 2.34 9.11 -6.28
N ALA A 43 2.25 7.87 -6.79
CA ALA A 43 1.71 7.61 -8.13
C ALA A 43 0.24 8.04 -8.28
N ILE A 44 -0.59 7.83 -7.24
CA ILE A 44 -1.96 8.34 -7.19
C ILE A 44 -1.96 9.87 -7.17
N GLY A 45 -1.06 10.49 -6.40
CA GLY A 45 -0.89 11.95 -6.38
C GLY A 45 -0.60 12.54 -7.77
N VAL A 46 0.25 11.89 -8.56
CA VAL A 46 0.51 12.27 -9.96
C VAL A 46 -0.74 12.12 -10.83
N ALA A 47 -1.50 11.04 -10.67
CA ALA A 47 -2.75 10.82 -11.39
C ALA A 47 -3.79 11.93 -11.09
N VAL A 48 -3.92 12.33 -9.82
CA VAL A 48 -4.82 13.43 -9.43
C VAL A 48 -4.34 14.77 -10.01
N ALA A 49 -3.04 15.06 -9.95
CA ALA A 49 -2.49 16.33 -10.38
C ALA A 49 -2.52 16.55 -11.91
N LEU A 50 -2.28 15.49 -12.69
CA LEU A 50 -2.12 15.58 -14.14
C LEU A 50 -3.28 14.96 -14.93
N GLY A 51 -4.09 14.10 -14.32
CA GLY A 51 -5.18 13.40 -14.98
C GLY A 51 -6.48 14.22 -15.06
N ASN A 52 -6.62 15.29 -14.28
CA ASN A 52 -7.84 16.08 -14.17
C ASN A 52 -9.12 15.23 -13.95
N PRO A 53 -9.15 14.35 -12.92
CA PRO A 53 -10.36 13.61 -12.57
C PRO A 53 -11.49 14.57 -12.19
N ASP A 54 -12.74 14.12 -12.36
CA ASP A 54 -13.87 14.83 -11.80
C ASP A 54 -13.81 14.87 -10.26
N ARG A 55 -14.70 15.67 -9.65
CA ARG A 55 -14.73 15.85 -8.20
C ARG A 55 -14.93 14.53 -7.44
N GLN A 56 -15.85 13.70 -7.91
CA GLN A 56 -16.19 12.45 -7.23
C GLN A 56 -15.00 11.48 -7.22
N LEU A 57 -14.34 11.31 -8.36
CA LEU A 57 -13.15 10.47 -8.46
C LEU A 57 -11.96 11.08 -7.72
N THR A 58 -11.82 12.41 -7.70
CA THR A 58 -10.81 13.08 -6.86
C THR A 58 -10.97 12.72 -5.40
N ASP A 59 -12.20 12.79 -4.86
CA ASP A 59 -12.48 12.48 -3.46
C ASP A 59 -12.17 11.01 -3.13
N VAL A 60 -12.51 10.08 -4.03
CA VAL A 60 -12.15 8.65 -3.90
C VAL A 60 -10.63 8.46 -3.87
N LEU A 61 -9.89 9.04 -4.83
CA LEU A 61 -8.44 8.91 -4.89
C LEU A 61 -7.77 9.52 -3.66
N ARG A 62 -8.25 10.65 -3.15
CA ARG A 62 -7.75 11.27 -1.91
C ARG A 62 -8.04 10.42 -0.68
N GLN A 63 -9.19 9.75 -0.61
CA GLN A 63 -9.44 8.80 0.48
C GLN A 63 -8.47 7.62 0.39
N ILE A 64 -8.21 7.07 -0.80
CA ILE A 64 -7.21 6.00 -0.99
C ILE A 64 -5.81 6.46 -0.57
N GLN A 65 -5.42 7.72 -0.84
CA GLN A 65 -4.14 8.26 -0.36
C GLN A 65 -4.05 8.31 1.18
N ASN A 66 -5.15 8.62 1.88
CA ASN A 66 -5.19 8.56 3.34
C ASN A 66 -5.12 7.11 3.83
N ASP A 67 -5.88 6.21 3.21
CA ASP A 67 -5.86 4.78 3.53
C ASP A 67 -4.46 4.19 3.34
N LEU A 68 -3.68 4.62 2.33
CA LEU A 68 -2.29 4.20 2.14
C LEU A 68 -1.33 4.73 3.22
N PHE A 69 -1.58 5.91 3.79
CA PHE A 69 -0.84 6.37 4.97
C PHE A 69 -1.13 5.48 6.18
N ASP A 70 -2.40 5.12 6.37
CA ASP A 70 -2.84 4.21 7.43
C ASP A 70 -2.23 2.80 7.27
N VAL A 71 -2.15 2.29 6.03
CA VAL A 71 -1.45 1.03 5.71
C VAL A 71 0.03 1.14 6.08
N GLY A 72 0.69 2.26 5.75
CA GLY A 72 2.08 2.49 6.12
C GLY A 72 2.30 2.53 7.63
N ALA A 73 1.37 3.15 8.37
CA ALA A 73 1.39 3.17 9.84
C ALA A 73 1.23 1.77 10.44
N ASP A 74 0.33 0.95 9.88
CA ASP A 74 0.13 -0.45 10.29
C ASP A 74 1.41 -1.28 10.04
N LEU A 75 1.91 -1.28 8.81
CA LEU A 75 3.09 -2.05 8.39
C LEU A 75 4.36 -1.66 9.15
N SER A 76 4.52 -0.38 9.49
CA SER A 76 5.66 0.12 10.27
C SER A 76 5.58 -0.23 11.76
N THR A 77 4.42 -0.70 12.25
CA THR A 77 4.21 -1.01 13.68
C THR A 77 4.23 -2.52 13.93
N PRO A 78 5.29 -3.09 14.53
CA PRO A 78 5.34 -4.52 14.85
C PRO A 78 4.14 -4.99 15.68
N LEU A 79 3.63 -6.18 15.37
CA LEU A 79 2.63 -6.85 16.20
C LEU A 79 3.28 -7.22 17.54
N LYS A 80 2.88 -6.53 18.62
CA LYS A 80 3.25 -6.93 19.98
C LYS A 80 2.36 -8.10 20.41
N LYS A 81 2.93 -9.06 21.15
CA LYS A 81 2.10 -10.05 21.86
C LYS A 81 1.13 -9.32 22.79
N PRO A 82 -0.10 -9.81 22.99
CA PRO A 82 -1.03 -9.21 23.94
C PRO A 82 -0.44 -9.40 25.34
N ALA A 83 0.31 -8.39 25.79
CA ALA A 83 0.74 -8.21 27.16
C ALA A 83 0.34 -6.79 27.55
N GLU A 84 -0.35 -6.76 28.68
CA GLU A 84 -0.97 -5.69 29.44
C GLU A 84 -0.41 -4.26 29.22
N ASP A 85 -1.34 -3.30 29.13
CA ASP A 85 -1.12 -1.85 29.17
C ASP A 85 -0.31 -1.21 28.04
N SER A 86 -0.91 -1.12 26.85
CA SER A 86 -0.64 0.00 25.94
C SER A 86 -1.88 0.87 25.79
N SER A 87 -1.88 2.04 26.43
CA SER A 87 -2.89 3.11 26.30
C SER A 87 -3.03 3.70 24.88
N HIS A 88 -2.24 3.20 23.94
CA HIS A 88 -2.26 3.58 22.54
C HIS A 88 -2.62 2.37 21.68
N HIS A 89 -3.87 2.31 21.21
CA HIS A 89 -4.25 1.37 20.18
C HIS A 89 -3.49 1.72 18.90
N ALA A 90 -2.59 0.83 18.47
CA ALA A 90 -1.92 0.96 17.18
C ALA A 90 -2.98 1.01 16.07
N LEU A 91 -2.84 1.94 15.13
CA LEU A 91 -3.70 1.99 13.96
C LEU A 91 -3.48 0.72 13.12
N ARG A 92 -4.57 0.04 12.77
CA ARG A 92 -4.58 -1.19 11.99
C ARG A 92 -5.60 -1.11 10.88
N ILE A 93 -5.30 -1.70 9.74
CA ILE A 93 -6.25 -1.87 8.65
C ILE A 93 -7.30 -2.88 9.06
N THR A 94 -8.56 -2.49 8.90
CA THR A 94 -9.73 -3.30 9.23
C THR A 94 -10.51 -3.67 7.97
N GLN A 95 -11.40 -4.64 8.10
CA GLN A 95 -12.27 -5.09 6.99
C GLN A 95 -13.05 -3.93 6.34
N THR A 96 -13.43 -2.92 7.12
CA THR A 96 -14.16 -1.74 6.64
C THR A 96 -13.43 -0.92 5.55
N TYR A 97 -12.10 -0.99 5.48
CA TYR A 97 -11.34 -0.36 4.38
C TYR A 97 -11.57 -1.12 3.07
N ILE A 98 -11.57 -2.45 3.14
CA ILE A 98 -11.74 -3.34 2.01
C ILE A 98 -13.18 -3.26 1.49
N ASP A 99 -14.17 -3.34 2.39
CA ASP A 99 -15.59 -3.25 2.02
C ASP A 99 -15.91 -1.93 1.28
N ARG A 100 -15.23 -0.83 1.66
CA ARG A 100 -15.37 0.47 0.99
C ARG A 100 -14.78 0.43 -0.43
N LEU A 101 -13.62 -0.20 -0.62
CA LEU A 101 -13.01 -0.38 -1.95
C LEU A 101 -13.89 -1.24 -2.85
N GLU A 102 -14.41 -2.36 -2.34
CA GLU A 102 -15.31 -3.25 -3.08
C GLU A 102 -16.56 -2.52 -3.54
N LYS A 103 -17.17 -1.70 -2.67
CA LYS A 103 -18.31 -0.87 -3.03
C LYS A 103 -18.00 0.13 -4.16
N TRP A 104 -16.81 0.73 -4.16
CA TRP A 104 -16.38 1.58 -5.28
C TRP A 104 -16.12 0.79 -6.55
N CYS A 105 -15.53 -0.41 -6.46
CA CYS A 105 -15.40 -1.30 -7.60
C CYS A 105 -16.76 -1.58 -8.24
N ASP A 106 -17.77 -1.94 -7.45
CA ASP A 106 -19.13 -2.16 -7.96
C ASP A 106 -19.70 -0.90 -8.62
N THR A 107 -19.58 0.25 -7.95
CA THR A 107 -20.10 1.55 -8.46
C THR A 107 -19.47 1.95 -9.80
N TYR A 108 -18.15 1.85 -9.93
CA TYR A 108 -17.45 2.25 -11.15
C TYR A 108 -17.54 1.21 -12.26
N ASN A 109 -17.87 -0.05 -11.94
CA ASN A 109 -17.99 -1.13 -12.91
C ASN A 109 -19.42 -1.30 -13.43
N GLU A 110 -20.45 -0.83 -12.71
CA GLU A 110 -21.87 -0.97 -13.08
C GLU A 110 -22.19 -0.47 -14.50
N ALA A 111 -21.60 0.66 -14.90
CA ALA A 111 -21.83 1.27 -16.21
C ALA A 111 -20.94 0.71 -17.34
N LEU A 112 -20.01 -0.21 -17.02
CA LEU A 112 -19.03 -0.71 -17.99
C LEU A 112 -19.49 -2.03 -18.63
N PRO A 113 -19.32 -2.20 -19.95
CA PRO A 113 -19.59 -3.48 -20.59
C PRO A 113 -18.58 -4.53 -20.13
N ALA A 114 -19.02 -5.79 -20.12
CA ALA A 114 -18.11 -6.90 -19.87
C ALA A 114 -16.97 -6.93 -20.90
N LEU A 115 -15.75 -7.11 -20.41
CA LEU A 115 -14.56 -7.23 -21.25
C LEU A 115 -14.27 -8.69 -21.57
N ASN A 116 -14.02 -8.99 -22.84
CA ASN A 116 -13.66 -10.33 -23.33
C ASN A 116 -12.15 -10.48 -23.59
N SER A 117 -11.36 -9.44 -23.35
CA SER A 117 -9.91 -9.42 -23.56
C SER A 117 -9.23 -8.39 -22.65
N PHE A 118 -7.91 -8.47 -22.54
CA PHE A 118 -7.11 -7.49 -21.81
C PHE A 118 -7.12 -6.13 -22.51
N VAL A 119 -7.16 -5.07 -21.71
CA VAL A 119 -7.03 -3.69 -22.16
C VAL A 119 -5.56 -3.31 -22.22
N LEU A 120 -5.13 -2.72 -23.33
CA LEU A 120 -3.82 -2.09 -23.40
C LEU A 120 -3.82 -0.81 -22.54
N PRO A 121 -2.93 -0.69 -21.53
CA PRO A 121 -2.90 0.47 -20.65
C PRO A 121 -2.72 1.78 -21.43
N GLY A 122 -3.71 2.67 -21.37
CA GLY A 122 -3.70 3.92 -22.14
C GLY A 122 -5.04 4.63 -22.11
N GLY A 123 -5.37 5.34 -23.19
CA GLY A 123 -6.58 6.15 -23.31
C GLY A 123 -6.35 7.60 -22.90
N SER A 124 -7.20 8.13 -22.00
CA SER A 124 -7.01 9.48 -21.46
C SER A 124 -5.75 9.56 -20.59
N PRO A 125 -5.21 10.78 -20.37
CA PRO A 125 -4.09 10.98 -19.44
C PRO A 125 -4.37 10.35 -18.06
N LEU A 126 -5.57 10.56 -17.52
CA LEU A 126 -5.99 9.96 -16.26
C LEU A 126 -5.97 8.43 -16.28
N SER A 127 -6.54 7.82 -17.32
CA SER A 127 -6.58 6.35 -17.45
C SER A 127 -5.17 5.76 -17.50
N ALA A 128 -4.27 6.35 -18.30
CA ALA A 128 -2.88 5.92 -18.36
C ALA A 128 -2.17 6.03 -17.01
N LEU A 129 -2.36 7.14 -16.29
CA LEU A 129 -1.77 7.36 -14.96
C LEU A 129 -2.35 6.40 -13.90
N LEU A 130 -3.66 6.11 -13.95
CA LEU A 130 -4.29 5.12 -13.07
C LEU A 130 -3.79 3.70 -13.37
N HIS A 131 -3.50 3.37 -14.63
CA HIS A 131 -2.85 2.09 -14.94
C HIS A 131 -1.43 2.01 -14.39
N VAL A 132 -0.65 3.10 -14.41
CA VAL A 132 0.66 3.15 -13.75
C VAL A 132 0.50 2.94 -12.24
N ALA A 133 -0.36 3.72 -11.59
CA ALA A 133 -0.65 3.57 -10.16
C ALA A 133 -1.06 2.14 -9.80
N ARG A 134 -1.94 1.50 -10.59
CA ARG A 134 -2.32 0.09 -10.43
C ARG A 134 -1.12 -0.85 -10.44
N THR A 135 -0.14 -0.65 -11.32
CA THR A 135 1.06 -1.51 -11.34
C THR A 135 1.97 -1.29 -10.12
N VAL A 136 2.05 -0.05 -9.63
CA VAL A 136 2.80 0.31 -8.42
C VAL A 136 2.15 -0.28 -7.17
N VAL A 137 0.81 -0.17 -7.05
CA VAL A 137 0.05 -0.82 -5.97
C VAL A 137 0.27 -2.33 -5.97
N ARG A 138 0.29 -2.98 -7.14
CA ARG A 138 0.63 -4.41 -7.24
C ARG A 138 2.06 -4.73 -6.83
N ARG A 139 3.00 -3.78 -6.94
CA ARG A 139 4.36 -3.96 -6.41
C ARG A 139 4.36 -3.86 -4.89
N ALA A 140 3.70 -2.86 -4.33
CA ALA A 140 3.50 -2.73 -2.88
C ALA A 140 2.84 -3.96 -2.28
N GLU A 141 1.83 -4.52 -2.96
CA GLU A 141 1.19 -5.79 -2.58
C GLU A 141 2.22 -6.91 -2.43
N ARG A 142 3.10 -7.12 -3.43
CA ARG A 142 4.13 -8.18 -3.37
C ARG A 142 5.11 -7.98 -2.22
N SER A 143 5.42 -6.74 -1.88
CA SER A 143 6.32 -6.39 -0.78
C SER A 143 5.65 -6.55 0.59
N ALA A 144 4.34 -6.32 0.68
CA ALA A 144 3.55 -6.52 1.89
C ALA A 144 3.27 -8.00 2.20
N TRP A 145 3.24 -8.86 1.16
CA TRP A 145 3.18 -10.30 1.36
C TRP A 145 4.48 -10.80 2.01
N PRO A 146 4.39 -11.63 3.07
CA PRO A 146 5.59 -12.22 3.68
C PRO A 146 6.39 -12.99 2.62
N PRO A 147 7.73 -12.93 2.65
CA PRO A 147 8.53 -13.76 1.78
C PRO A 147 8.12 -15.23 1.97
N LEU A 148 7.80 -15.90 0.87
CA LEU A 148 7.56 -17.34 0.88
C LEU A 148 8.73 -18.00 1.59
N ALA A 149 8.44 -18.82 2.61
CA ALA A 149 9.47 -19.65 3.22
C ALA A 149 10.21 -20.38 2.09
N PRO A 150 11.56 -20.46 2.12
CA PRO A 150 12.32 -21.10 1.05
C PRO A 150 11.73 -22.48 0.80
N ILE A 151 11.39 -22.77 -0.45
CA ILE A 151 10.94 -24.10 -0.87
C ILE A 151 12.01 -25.08 -0.39
N ARG A 152 11.71 -25.83 0.67
CA ARG A 152 12.54 -26.97 1.06
C ARG A 152 12.57 -27.86 -0.18
N LYS A 153 13.74 -27.98 -0.83
CA LYS A 153 14.00 -29.02 -1.82
C LYS A 153 13.69 -30.35 -1.13
N GLY A 154 12.51 -30.91 -1.39
CA GLY A 154 12.06 -32.14 -0.73
C GLY A 154 10.55 -32.36 -0.62
N SER A 155 9.69 -31.37 -0.85
CA SER A 155 8.24 -31.60 -0.77
C SER A 155 7.49 -30.90 -1.89
N ALA A 156 7.47 -31.53 -3.06
CA ALA A 156 6.50 -31.26 -4.11
C ALA A 156 5.14 -31.78 -3.65
N SER A 157 4.41 -31.00 -2.86
CA SER A 157 2.97 -31.14 -2.72
C SER A 157 2.39 -29.90 -2.07
N TYR A 158 1.40 -29.33 -2.77
CA TYR A 158 0.33 -28.53 -2.20
C TYR A 158 0.63 -27.07 -1.80
N ARG A 159 0.25 -26.15 -2.69
CA ARG A 159 -0.69 -25.06 -2.38
C ARG A 159 -1.07 -24.24 -3.63
N ARG A 160 -2.18 -24.62 -4.25
CA ARG A 160 -3.14 -23.67 -4.86
C ARG A 160 -4.19 -23.34 -3.81
N SER A 161 -4.93 -22.26 -4.05
CA SER A 161 -6.15 -21.78 -3.36
C SER A 161 -5.94 -21.27 -1.92
N THR A 162 -5.84 -19.95 -1.77
CA THR A 162 -6.99 -19.03 -1.62
C THR A 162 -6.62 -17.68 -2.20
#